data_AF-H5T7P6-F1
#
_entry.id   AF-H5T7P6-F1
#
_cell.length_a   1.000
_cell.length_b   1.000
_cell.length_c   1.000
_cell.angle_alpha   90.00
_cell.angle_beta   90.00
_cell.angle_gamma   90.00
#
_symmetry.space_group_name_H-M   'P 1'
#
loop_
_entity.id
_entity.type
_entity.pdbx_description
1 polymer ?
#
loop_
_entity_poly.entity_id
_entity_poly.type
_entity_poly.pdbx_seq_one_letter_code
_entity_poly.pdbx_strand_id
1 'polypeptide(L)' 'MLCAFHRYKGEVLSRDFLVEYVWGAQNKVLNNVNVTISQLRGLLRHSEIEILTIHGQGYLMLSKD' A
#
# COMPACT_ATOMS: atom_id res chain seq x y z
N MET A 1 -3.28 -4.80 4.39
CA MET A 1 -2.84 -3.85 3.33
C MET A 1 -2.77 -4.51 1.95
N LEU A 2 -2.09 -5.65 1.78
CA LEU A 2 -2.06 -6.37 0.50
C LEU A 2 -3.47 -6.70 -0.05
N CYS A 3 -4.42 -7.08 0.83
CA CYS A 3 -5.81 -7.30 0.42
C CYS A 3 -6.50 -6.05 -0.13
N ALA A 4 -6.13 -4.85 0.35
CA ALA A 4 -6.65 -3.60 -0.21
C ALA A 4 -6.15 -3.42 -1.65
N PHE A 5 -4.84 -3.58 -1.87
CA PHE A 5 -4.27 -3.50 -3.22
C PHE A 5 -4.83 -4.56 -4.18
N HIS A 6 -5.09 -5.77 -3.69
CA HIS A 6 -5.72 -6.82 -4.50
C HIS A 6 -7.17 -6.47 -4.87
N ARG A 7 -7.93 -5.92 -3.92
CA ARG A 7 -9.34 -5.54 -4.13
C ARG A 7 -9.50 -4.37 -5.10
N TYR A 8 -8.60 -3.40 -5.04
CA TYR A 8 -8.61 -2.18 -5.86
C TYR A 8 -7.45 -2.20 -6.86
N LYS A 9 -7.32 -3.32 -7.58
CA LYS A 9 -6.18 -3.56 -8.48
C LYS A 9 -6.12 -2.48 -9.57
N GLY A 10 -4.95 -1.87 -9.74
CA GLY A 10 -4.72 -0.83 -10.75
C GLY A 10 -5.11 0.59 -10.29
N GLU A 11 -5.65 0.75 -9.08
CA GLU A 11 -5.99 2.06 -8.53
C GLU A 11 -4.91 2.60 -7.58
N VAL A 12 -4.77 3.92 -7.54
CA VAL A 12 -3.91 4.60 -6.56
C VAL A 12 -4.66 4.70 -5.24
N LEU A 13 -4.13 4.03 -4.21
CA LEU A 13 -4.71 4.03 -2.87
C LEU A 13 -4.05 5.11 -2.01
N SER A 14 -4.84 6.04 -1.52
CA SER A 14 -4.35 7.12 -0.65
C SER A 14 -3.89 6.59 0.70
N ARG A 15 -3.02 7.35 1.37
CA ARG A 15 -2.55 6.98 2.71
C ARG A 15 -3.71 6.86 3.69
N ASP A 16 -4.62 7.84 3.69
CA ASP A 16 -5.75 7.87 4.63
C ASP A 16 -6.69 6.67 4.42
N PHE A 17 -6.97 6.33 3.15
CA PHE A 17 -7.73 5.14 2.82
C PHE A 17 -7.06 3.86 3.34
N LEU A 18 -5.74 3.73 3.15
CA LEU A 18 -4.99 2.56 3.62
C LEU A 18 -4.94 2.47 5.15
N VAL A 19 -4.89 3.61 5.85
CA VAL A 19 -4.99 3.64 7.32
C VAL A 19 -6.35 3.11 7.76
N GLU A 20 -7.42 3.69 7.21
CA GLU A 20 -8.79 3.34 7.57
C GLU A 20 -9.11 1.87 7.26
N TYR A 21 -8.69 1.38 6.09
CA TYR A 21 -8.94 0.01 5.66
C TYR A 21 -8.26 -1.02 6.57
N VAL A 22 -7.04 -0.76 7.03
CA VAL A 22 -6.22 -1.75 7.74
C VAL A 22 -6.40 -1.67 9.26
N TRP A 23 -6.52 -0.47 9.82
CA TRP A 23 -6.57 -0.27 11.27
C TRP A 23 -7.87 0.39 11.78
N GLY A 24 -8.75 0.83 10.88
CA GLY A 24 -9.97 1.54 11.24
C GLY A 24 -9.72 3.00 11.68
N ALA A 25 -10.81 3.78 11.80
CA ALA A 25 -10.77 5.22 12.08
C ALA A 25 -10.09 5.62 13.41
N GLN A 26 -9.89 4.66 14.32
CA GLN A 26 -9.36 4.88 15.67
C GLN A 26 -7.82 4.88 15.73
N ASN A 27 -7.11 4.45 14.69
CA ASN A 27 -5.67 4.21 14.76
C ASN A 27 -4.90 5.05 13.72
N LYS A 28 -4.57 6.30 14.06
CA LYS A 28 -4.03 7.32 13.14
C LYS A 28 -2.51 7.36 13.04
N VAL A 29 -1.80 6.28 13.32
CA VAL A 29 -0.33 6.31 13.27
C VAL A 29 0.15 6.20 11.82
N LEU A 30 0.29 7.35 11.14
CA LEU A 30 0.71 7.45 9.73
C LEU A 30 2.02 6.71 9.42
N ASN A 31 2.95 6.67 10.38
CA ASN A 31 4.21 5.94 10.25
C ASN A 31 3.99 4.44 10.02
N ASN A 32 2.88 3.88 10.49
CA ASN A 32 2.56 2.47 10.27
C ASN A 32 2.31 2.15 8.79
N VAL A 33 1.77 3.08 8.00
CA VAL A 33 1.59 2.86 6.55
C VAL A 33 2.94 2.78 5.86
N ASN A 34 3.82 3.77 6.06
CA ASN A 34 5.13 3.80 5.42
C ASN A 34 5.96 2.56 5.81
N VAL A 35 5.93 2.15 7.08
CA VAL A 35 6.62 0.95 7.56
C VAL A 35 6.03 -0.31 6.92
N THR A 36 4.70 -0.44 6.90
CA THR A 36 4.02 -1.60 6.29
C THR A 36 4.32 -1.70 4.79
N ILE A 37 4.32 -0.58 4.08
CA ILE A 37 4.67 -0.53 2.65
C ILE A 37 6.13 -0.98 2.44
N SER A 38 7.07 -0.50 3.26
CA SER A 38 8.47 -0.90 3.18
C SER A 38 8.65 -2.40 3.45
N GLN A 39 7.94 -2.95 4.43
CA GLN A 39 7.94 -4.39 4.72
C GLN A 39 7.37 -5.20 3.56
N LEU A 40 6.23 -4.77 2.99
CA LEU A 40 5.62 -5.40 1.82
C LEU A 40 6.55 -5.40 0.61
N ARG A 41 7.22 -4.28 0.33
CA ARG A 41 8.25 -4.21 -0.72
C ARG A 41 9.39 -5.19 -0.47
N GLY A 42 9.79 -5.36 0.79
CA GLY A 42 10.77 -6.39 1.18
C GLY A 42 10.31 -7.80 0.83
N LEU A 43 9.07 -8.15 1.19
CA LEU A 43 8.47 -9.46 0.92
C LEU A 43 8.25 -9.72 -0.57
N LEU A 44 7.89 -8.69 -1.34
CA LEU A 44 7.59 -8.76 -2.78
C LEU A 44 8.83 -8.59 -3.67
N ARG A 45 10.01 -8.40 -3.10
CA ARG A 45 11.25 -8.05 -3.83
C ARG A 45 11.53 -8.99 -5.01
N HIS A 46 11.31 -10.29 -4.82
CA HIS A 46 11.56 -11.33 -5.83
C HIS A 46 10.28 -11.84 -6.51
N SER A 47 9.15 -11.13 -6.36
CA SER A 47 7.89 -11.45 -7.04
C SER A 47 7.71 -10.61 -8.30
N GLU A 48 6.76 -11.00 -9.14
CA GLU A 48 6.28 -10.24 -10.30
C GLU A 48 5.37 -9.06 -9.91
N ILE A 49 5.36 -8.64 -8.65
CA ILE A 49 4.53 -7.55 -8.13
C ILE A 49 5.43 -6.45 -7.57
N GLU A 50 5.07 -5.21 -7.84
CA GLU A 50 5.69 -4.02 -7.27
C GLU A 50 4.66 -3.08 -6.65
N ILE A 51 5.07 -2.36 -5.61
CA ILE A 51 4.28 -1.27 -5.02
C ILE A 51 5.02 0.06 -5.24
N LEU A 52 4.47 0.91 -6.08
CA LEU A 52 5.01 2.23 -6.41
C LEU A 52 4.47 3.31 -5.47
N THR A 53 5.29 4.33 -5.21
CA THR A 53 4.82 5.56 -4.55
C THR A 53 4.41 6.56 -5.63
N ILE A 54 3.19 7.05 -5.59
CA ILE A 54 2.71 8.14 -6.44
C ILE A 54 2.71 9.42 -5.60
N HIS A 55 3.68 10.29 -5.85
CA HIS A 55 3.94 11.46 -5.02
C HIS A 55 2.68 12.34 -4.87
N GLY A 56 2.35 12.70 -3.63
CA GLY A 56 1.17 13.50 -3.31
C GLY A 56 -0.18 12.76 -3.38
N GLN A 57 -0.21 11.51 -3.84
CA GLN A 57 -1.45 10.76 -4.04
C GLN A 57 -1.55 9.51 -3.16
N GLY A 58 -0.51 8.67 -3.14
CA GLY A 58 -0.54 7.42 -2.39
C GLY A 58 0.34 6.32 -2.98
N TYR A 59 -0.21 5.11 -3.05
CA TYR A 59 0.50 3.91 -3.48
C TYR A 59 -0.29 3.14 -4.53
N LEU A 60 0.42 2.55 -5.48
CA LEU A 60 -0.15 1.74 -6.56
C LEU A 60 0.55 0.38 -6.59
N MET A 61 -0.22 -0.71 -6.72
CA MET A 61 0.33 -2.05 -6.91
C MET A 61 0.15 -2.48 -8.37
N LEU A 62 1.26 -2.87 -9.00
CA LEU A 62 1.31 -3.32 -10.39
C LEU A 62 2.04 -4.66 -10.51
N SER A 63 1.83 -5.34 -11.63
CA SER A 63 2.72 -6.40 -12.07
C SER A 63 3.97 -5.78 -12.67
N LYS A 64 5.13 -6.41 -12.47
CA LYS A 64 6.38 -6.06 -13.16
C LYS A 64 6.27 -6.50 -14.61
N ASP A 65 6.83 -5.70 -15.51
CA ASP A 65 7.00 -6.03 -16.93
C ASP A 65 8.26 -6.87 -17.15
#